data_AF-I4YBS7-F1
#
_entry.id   AF-I4YBS7-F1
#
_cell.length_a   1.000
_cell.length_b   1.000
_cell.length_c   1.000
_cell.angle_alpha   90.00
_cell.angle_beta   90.00
_cell.angle_gamma   90.00
#
_symmetry.space_group_name_H-M   'P 1'
#
loop_
_entity.id
_entity.type
_entity.pdbx_description
1 polymer ?
#
loop_
_entity_poly.entity_id
_entity_poly.type
_entity_poly.pdbx_seq_one_letter_code
_entity_poly.pdbx_strand_id
1 'polypeptide(L)'
;MKQLLYTLFTLGGIALAQNNNASLTTSEPVDTKVIEVKDCDTTSAVTFENAQGDDIGSVTMKISEPIDSAALTYSIIEQGLTLLSFDGDFCTYLAKSDIDCPLSKGSYKVDFSSDSDIVNSSPSNYTVNIDIHNGDTKLGCADVRFRVPESPETTINISD
;
A
#
# COMPACT_ATOMS: atom_id res chain seq x y z
N MET A 1 -68.69 -26.46 -4.97
CA MET A 1 -68.41 -27.45 -6.04
C MET A 1 -66.96 -27.92 -5.89
N LYS A 2 -66.75 -29.25 -5.78
CA LYS A 2 -65.52 -30.07 -6.01
C LYS A 2 -64.19 -29.53 -5.43
N GLN A 3 -63.57 -30.08 -4.38
CA GLN A 3 -63.05 -31.45 -4.17
C GLN A 3 -62.06 -31.89 -5.26
N LEU A 4 -60.74 -31.90 -5.01
CA LEU A 4 -59.92 -33.12 -4.83
C LEU A 4 -58.41 -32.82 -4.71
N LEU A 5 -57.77 -33.72 -3.97
CA LEU A 5 -56.36 -33.85 -3.59
C LEU A 5 -55.53 -34.60 -4.67
N TYR A 6 -54.22 -34.77 -4.42
CA TYR A 6 -53.21 -35.63 -5.11
C TYR A 6 -52.45 -34.95 -6.28
N THR A 7 -51.13 -35.07 -6.47
CA THR A 7 -50.22 -36.21 -6.26
C THR A 7 -48.75 -35.73 -6.30
N LEU A 8 -47.87 -36.40 -5.55
CA LEU A 8 -46.39 -36.37 -5.67
C LEU A 8 -45.92 -37.42 -6.73
N PHE A 9 -44.63 -37.39 -7.12
CA PHE A 9 -43.87 -38.29 -8.04
C PHE A 9 -43.95 -37.95 -9.55
N THR A 10 -42.92 -37.97 -10.42
CA THR A 10 -41.46 -38.26 -10.38
C THR A 10 -40.80 -37.87 -11.72
N LEU A 11 -39.48 -37.63 -11.70
CA LEU A 11 -38.43 -37.81 -12.73
C LEU A 11 -38.75 -37.72 -14.24
N GLY A 12 -37.93 -36.92 -14.95
CA GLY A 12 -37.67 -37.08 -16.38
C GLY A 12 -36.83 -35.92 -16.92
N GLY A 13 -35.51 -36.11 -16.97
CA GLY A 13 -34.56 -35.06 -17.31
C GLY A 13 -34.57 -34.60 -18.77
N ILE A 14 -34.07 -33.39 -18.99
CA ILE A 14 -33.22 -33.08 -20.15
C ILE A 14 -32.04 -32.31 -19.57
N ALA A 15 -30.91 -33.02 -19.42
CA ALA A 15 -29.61 -32.40 -19.24
C ALA A 15 -29.27 -31.68 -20.55
N LEU A 16 -29.35 -30.36 -20.56
CA LEU A 16 -28.58 -29.56 -21.51
C LEU A 16 -27.18 -29.46 -20.93
N ALA A 17 -26.29 -30.34 -21.39
CA ALA A 17 -24.87 -30.22 -21.17
C ALA A 17 -24.39 -28.95 -21.90
N GLN A 18 -24.25 -27.84 -21.16
CA GLN A 18 -23.32 -26.78 -21.54
C GLN A 18 -21.97 -27.17 -20.96
N ASN A 19 -21.12 -27.73 -21.83
CA ASN A 19 -19.71 -27.94 -21.54
C ASN A 19 -19.03 -26.57 -21.50
N ASN A 20 -19.00 -25.95 -20.32
CA ASN A 20 -18.32 -24.68 -20.09
C ASN A 20 -17.17 -24.94 -19.09
N ASN A 21 -16.18 -25.74 -19.48
CA ASN A 21 -14.92 -25.90 -18.73
C ASN A 21 -14.01 -24.66 -18.88
N ALA A 22 -14.57 -23.46 -18.72
CA ALA A 22 -13.79 -22.26 -18.55
C ALA A 22 -13.44 -22.13 -17.05
N SER A 23 -12.20 -22.47 -16.70
CA SER A 23 -11.68 -22.21 -15.36
C SER A 23 -11.07 -20.81 -15.36
N LEU A 24 -11.71 -19.87 -14.65
CA LEU A 24 -11.13 -18.56 -14.36
C LEU A 24 -10.12 -18.74 -13.23
N THR A 25 -8.85 -18.86 -13.59
CA THR A 25 -7.76 -18.77 -12.62
C THR A 25 -7.32 -17.32 -12.51
N THR A 26 -7.75 -16.62 -11.46
CA THR A 26 -7.16 -15.32 -11.10
C THR A 26 -5.81 -15.60 -10.45
N SER A 27 -4.73 -15.03 -10.96
CA SER A 27 -3.46 -15.00 -10.21
C SER A 27 -3.65 -14.22 -8.90
N GLU A 28 -2.89 -14.57 -7.87
CA GLU A 28 -2.89 -13.86 -6.59
C GLU A 28 -2.75 -12.34 -6.80
N PRO A 29 -3.41 -11.49 -5.98
CA PRO A 29 -3.20 -10.05 -6.06
C PRO A 29 -1.72 -9.76 -5.87
N VAL A 30 -1.13 -9.07 -6.84
CA VAL A 30 0.26 -8.61 -6.70
C VAL A 30 0.18 -7.30 -5.95
N ASP A 31 0.51 -7.34 -4.67
CA ASP A 31 0.47 -6.14 -3.82
C ASP A 31 1.70 -5.26 -4.03
N THR A 32 1.55 -3.94 -3.84
CA THR A 32 2.65 -2.99 -3.84
C THR A 32 3.64 -3.32 -2.72
N LYS A 33 4.94 -3.36 -3.03
CA LYS A 33 5.99 -3.71 -2.07
C LYS A 33 7.03 -2.61 -1.90
N VAL A 34 7.61 -2.53 -0.70
CA VAL A 34 8.81 -1.73 -0.45
C VAL A 34 10.02 -2.47 -1.04
N ILE A 35 10.69 -1.83 -1.98
CA ILE A 35 11.92 -2.35 -2.59
C ILE A 35 13.12 -2.04 -1.67
N GLU A 36 13.14 -0.84 -1.12
CA GLU A 36 14.27 -0.30 -0.38
C GLU A 36 13.81 0.92 0.43
N VAL A 37 14.37 1.06 1.64
CA VAL A 37 14.33 2.31 2.41
C VAL A 37 15.76 2.76 2.61
N LYS A 38 16.10 3.93 2.07
CA LYS A 38 17.41 4.52 2.23
C LYS A 38 17.30 5.76 3.10
N ASP A 39 17.74 5.62 4.33
CA ASP A 39 17.96 6.75 5.23
C ASP A 39 19.10 7.63 4.70
N CYS A 40 18.91 8.94 4.75
CA CYS A 40 19.87 9.89 4.20
C CYS A 40 20.93 10.34 5.22
N ASP A 41 20.68 10.15 6.53
CA ASP A 41 21.54 10.61 7.62
C ASP A 41 21.22 9.86 8.92
N THR A 42 22.05 8.86 9.22
CA THR A 42 21.85 7.95 10.35
C THR A 42 22.06 8.58 11.73
N THR A 43 22.47 9.85 11.78
CA THR A 43 22.67 10.61 13.03
C THR A 43 21.52 11.54 13.37
N SER A 44 20.49 11.58 12.52
CA SER A 44 19.32 12.43 12.66
C SER A 44 18.39 12.04 13.83
N ALA A 45 17.54 12.98 14.25
CA ALA A 45 16.54 12.76 15.30
C ALA A 45 15.48 11.71 14.88
N VAL A 46 15.18 11.69 13.59
CA VAL A 46 14.33 10.73 12.90
C VAL A 46 15.21 9.94 11.93
N THR A 47 15.17 8.62 12.03
CA THR A 47 15.85 7.72 11.09
C THR A 47 14.90 6.62 10.64
N PHE A 48 15.14 6.05 9.46
CA PHE A 48 14.36 4.94 8.94
C PHE A 48 15.20 3.68 8.84
N GLU A 49 14.65 2.54 9.27
CA GLU A 49 15.31 1.26 9.08
C GLU A 49 15.22 0.85 7.61
N ASN A 50 16.30 0.28 7.08
CA ASN A 50 16.25 -0.30 5.74
C ASN A 50 15.27 -1.48 5.72
N ALA A 51 14.28 -1.40 4.84
CA ALA A 51 13.26 -2.40 4.61
C ALA A 51 13.28 -2.79 3.13
N GLN A 52 13.39 -4.09 2.85
CA GLN A 52 13.37 -4.64 1.50
C GLN A 52 12.48 -5.88 1.46
N GLY A 53 11.47 -5.87 0.59
CA GLY A 53 10.48 -6.94 0.49
C GLY A 53 9.40 -6.88 1.57
N ASP A 54 9.46 -5.90 2.46
CA ASP A 54 8.46 -5.63 3.47
C ASP A 54 7.14 -5.16 2.83
N ASP A 55 6.04 -5.45 3.53
CA ASP A 55 4.74 -4.85 3.26
C ASP A 55 4.85 -3.32 3.40
N ILE A 56 4.23 -2.60 2.46
CA ILE A 56 4.15 -1.14 2.41
C ILE A 56 3.63 -0.53 3.72
N GLY A 57 2.92 -1.32 4.54
CA GLY A 57 2.47 -0.94 5.89
C GLY A 57 3.47 -1.05 7.04
N SER A 58 4.73 -1.46 6.80
CA SER A 58 5.61 -1.91 7.89
C SER A 58 7.00 -1.26 7.97
N VAL A 59 7.20 -0.12 7.31
CA VAL A 59 8.45 0.66 7.39
C VAL A 59 8.69 1.13 8.82
N THR A 60 9.84 0.77 9.42
CA THR A 60 10.19 1.23 10.77
C THR A 60 10.83 2.61 10.73
N MET A 61 10.26 3.55 11.47
CA MET A 61 10.85 4.84 11.80
C MET A 61 11.34 4.83 13.26
N LYS A 62 12.51 5.40 13.52
CA LYS A 62 13.10 5.55 14.85
C LYS A 62 13.23 7.01 15.23
N ILE A 63 12.83 7.31 16.47
CA ILE A 63 12.90 8.63 17.07
C ILE A 63 13.92 8.58 18.21
N SER A 64 15.00 9.35 18.07
CA SER A 64 16.10 9.40 19.06
C SER A 64 15.95 10.53 20.07
N GLU A 65 15.11 11.53 19.78
CA GLU A 65 14.78 12.67 20.65
C GLU A 65 13.29 13.02 20.54
N PRO A 66 12.64 13.54 21.61
CA PRO A 66 11.23 13.89 21.54
C PRO A 66 10.94 14.95 20.46
N ILE A 67 9.84 14.79 19.74
CA ILE A 67 9.41 15.73 18.68
C ILE A 67 7.99 16.17 18.97
N ASP A 68 7.83 17.45 19.31
CA ASP A 68 6.51 18.05 19.55
C ASP A 68 5.80 18.43 18.25
N SER A 69 6.58 18.92 17.27
CA SER A 69 6.10 19.30 15.94
C SER A 69 7.26 19.28 14.94
N ALA A 70 6.97 19.07 13.67
CA ALA A 70 7.93 19.16 12.58
C ALA A 70 7.22 19.45 11.26
N ALA A 71 7.90 20.14 10.35
CA ALA A 71 7.53 20.25 8.96
C ALA A 71 7.99 19.01 8.18
N LEU A 72 7.21 18.64 7.16
CA LEU A 72 7.49 17.57 6.23
C LEU A 72 7.48 18.13 4.81
N THR A 73 8.53 17.86 4.04
CA THR A 73 8.49 17.91 2.58
C THR A 73 8.41 16.47 2.07
N TYR A 74 7.40 16.20 1.24
CA TYR A 74 7.14 14.89 0.69
C TYR A 74 7.05 14.99 -0.83
N SER A 75 7.78 14.15 -1.55
CA SER A 75 7.75 14.14 -3.02
C SER A 75 7.69 12.74 -3.59
N ILE A 76 6.87 12.54 -4.62
CA ILE A 76 6.77 11.28 -5.37
C ILE A 76 7.52 11.44 -6.68
N ILE A 77 8.47 10.54 -6.91
CA ILE A 77 9.35 10.56 -8.08
C ILE A 77 9.17 9.26 -8.85
N GLU A 78 8.96 9.38 -10.15
CA GLU A 78 8.92 8.28 -11.09
C GLU A 78 9.99 8.49 -12.17
N GLN A 79 10.90 7.52 -12.35
CA GLN A 79 11.95 7.59 -13.39
C GLN A 79 12.77 8.89 -13.38
N GLY A 80 12.97 9.49 -12.20
CA GLY A 80 13.70 10.75 -12.01
C GLY A 80 12.88 12.02 -12.24
N LEU A 81 11.58 11.91 -12.53
CA LEU A 81 10.65 13.03 -12.64
C LEU A 81 9.81 13.14 -11.36
N THR A 82 9.81 14.33 -10.76
CA THR A 82 8.89 14.63 -9.65
C THR A 82 7.47 14.75 -10.19
N LEU A 83 6.61 13.81 -9.81
CA LEU A 83 5.20 13.80 -10.18
C LEU A 83 4.37 14.70 -9.25
N LEU A 84 4.68 14.64 -7.96
CA LEU A 84 4.02 15.38 -6.90
C LEU A 84 5.05 15.82 -5.87
N SER A 85 4.86 17.01 -5.32
CA SER A 85 5.62 17.51 -4.18
C SER A 85 4.69 18.36 -3.32
N PHE A 86 4.71 18.13 -2.01
CA PHE A 86 3.97 18.93 -1.05
C PHE A 86 4.80 19.18 0.21
N ASP A 87 4.55 20.35 0.80
CA ASP A 87 5.00 20.68 2.15
C ASP A 87 3.81 20.60 3.11
N GLY A 88 4.04 20.08 4.30
CA GLY A 88 3.00 19.87 5.29
C GLY A 88 3.52 19.72 6.70
N ASP A 89 2.61 19.37 7.60
CA ASP A 89 2.93 19.05 8.98
C ASP A 89 3.21 17.54 9.13
N PHE A 90 4.38 17.21 9.68
CA PHE A 90 4.83 15.84 9.83
C PHE A 90 3.92 15.02 10.75
N CYS A 91 3.43 15.64 11.83
CA CYS A 91 2.52 15.00 12.78
C CYS A 91 1.17 14.64 12.13
N THR A 92 0.65 15.53 11.28
CA THR A 92 -0.57 15.29 10.50
C THR A 92 -0.39 14.16 9.49
N TYR A 93 0.81 14.04 8.89
CA TYR A 93 1.11 12.92 8.01
C TYR A 93 1.13 11.59 8.77
N LEU A 94 1.80 11.54 9.93
CA LEU A 94 1.91 10.34 10.77
C LEU A 94 0.57 9.86 11.34
N ALA A 95 -0.40 10.76 11.54
CA ALA A 95 -1.75 10.38 11.97
C ALA A 95 -2.45 9.41 11.00
N LYS A 96 -2.04 9.34 9.73
CA LYS A 96 -2.51 8.32 8.77
C LYS A 96 -2.13 6.90 9.17
N SER A 97 -1.07 6.75 9.97
CA SER A 97 -0.57 5.48 10.52
C SER A 97 -0.93 5.31 12.00
N ASP A 98 -1.94 6.04 12.50
CA ASP A 98 -2.34 6.05 13.92
C ASP A 98 -1.20 6.44 14.89
N ILE A 99 -0.26 7.27 14.43
CA ILE A 99 0.84 7.80 15.24
C ILE A 99 0.56 9.27 15.55
N ASP A 100 0.27 9.55 16.83
CA ASP A 100 0.01 10.90 17.32
C ASP A 100 1.28 11.58 17.86
N CYS A 101 1.40 12.88 17.61
CA CYS A 101 2.36 13.74 18.29
C CYS A 101 1.83 14.19 19.67
N PRO A 102 2.70 14.50 20.65
CA PRO A 102 4.17 14.54 20.55
C PRO A 102 4.79 13.14 20.52
N LEU A 103 5.83 12.98 19.70
CA LEU A 103 6.56 11.72 19.57
C LEU A 103 7.57 11.58 20.71
N SER A 104 7.55 10.41 21.35
CA SER A 104 8.56 10.02 22.32
C SER A 104 9.69 9.25 21.65
N LYS A 105 10.81 9.08 22.36
CA LYS A 105 11.89 8.21 21.87
C LYS A 105 11.37 6.78 21.70
N GLY A 106 11.62 6.17 20.55
CA GLY A 106 11.12 4.82 20.27
C GLY A 106 11.15 4.44 18.79
N SER A 107 10.57 3.28 18.50
CA SER A 107 10.36 2.79 17.14
C SER A 107 8.87 2.82 16.82
N TYR A 108 8.54 3.28 15.63
CA TYR A 108 7.20 3.47 15.11
C TYR A 108 7.08 2.78 13.76
N LYS A 109 5.88 2.30 13.41
CA LYS A 109 5.60 1.69 12.11
C LYS A 109 4.82 2.68 11.27
N VAL A 110 5.45 3.15 10.19
CA VAL A 110 4.83 4.07 9.24
C VAL A 110 4.19 3.24 8.13
N ASP A 111 2.90 3.47 7.94
CA ASP A 111 2.07 2.76 6.99
C ASP A 111 1.85 3.61 5.74
N PHE A 112 2.50 3.20 4.64
CA PHE A 112 2.35 3.83 3.32
C PHE A 112 1.22 3.19 2.49
N SER A 113 0.55 2.12 2.98
CA SER A 113 -0.55 1.45 2.27
C SER A 113 -1.79 2.35 2.13
N SER A 114 -1.93 3.31 3.05
CA SER A 114 -2.98 4.33 3.00
C SER A 114 -2.63 5.48 2.05
N ASP A 115 -1.44 5.49 1.47
CA ASP A 115 -0.99 6.52 0.54
C ASP A 115 -1.58 6.27 -0.85
N SER A 116 -2.75 6.87 -1.08
CA SER A 116 -3.50 6.73 -2.33
C SER A 116 -2.72 7.17 -3.56
N ASP A 117 -1.75 8.07 -3.41
CA ASP A 117 -0.95 8.59 -4.51
C ASP A 117 0.08 7.56 -4.99
N ILE A 118 0.44 6.59 -4.13
CA ILE A 118 1.28 5.44 -4.47
C ILE A 118 0.41 4.25 -4.89
N VAL A 119 -0.59 3.90 -4.09
CA VAL A 119 -1.35 2.64 -4.26
C VAL A 119 -2.24 2.66 -5.50
N ASN A 120 -2.76 3.82 -5.91
CA ASN A 120 -3.60 3.94 -7.11
C ASN A 120 -2.81 4.40 -8.35
N SER A 121 -1.48 4.45 -8.27
CA SER A 121 -0.64 4.91 -9.38
C SER A 121 -0.51 3.84 -10.48
N SER A 122 -0.05 4.24 -11.67
CA SER A 122 0.24 3.29 -12.74
C SER A 122 1.36 2.32 -12.34
N PRO A 123 1.40 1.10 -12.89
CA PRO A 123 2.49 0.16 -12.63
C PRO A 123 3.85 0.78 -12.96
N SER A 124 4.72 0.91 -11.96
CA SER A 124 6.05 1.51 -12.09
C SER A 124 6.90 1.32 -10.83
N ASN A 125 8.11 1.85 -10.87
CA ASN A 125 8.96 2.02 -9.68
C ASN A 125 8.91 3.47 -9.24
N TYR A 126 8.38 3.71 -8.04
CA TYR A 126 8.28 5.03 -7.44
C TYR A 126 9.32 5.20 -6.33
N THR A 127 9.75 6.43 -6.12
CA THR A 127 10.53 6.83 -4.95
C THR A 127 9.79 7.95 -4.25
N VAL A 128 9.51 7.76 -2.96
CA VAL A 128 9.05 8.81 -2.08
C VAL A 128 10.26 9.42 -1.40
N ASN A 129 10.42 10.73 -1.53
CA ASN A 129 11.41 11.52 -0.81
C ASN A 129 10.72 12.17 0.38
N ILE A 130 11.21 11.87 1.58
CA ILE A 130 10.70 12.37 2.85
C ILE A 130 11.79 13.24 3.45
N ASP A 131 11.50 14.50 3.74
CA ASP A 131 12.42 15.40 4.44
C ASP A 131 11.71 16.09 5.61
N ILE A 132 12.29 16.01 6.81
CA ILE A 132 11.64 16.38 8.06
C ILE A 132 12.48 17.45 8.75
N HIS A 133 11.86 18.56 9.11
CA HIS A 133 12.54 19.73 9.66
C HIS A 133 11.78 20.33 10.85
N ASN A 134 12.49 21.03 11.73
CA ASN A 134 11.91 21.94 12.70
C ASN A 134 12.61 23.30 12.58
N GLY A 135 11.95 24.23 11.91
CA GLY A 135 12.59 25.46 11.42
C GLY A 135 13.77 25.11 10.49
N ASP A 136 14.93 25.69 10.76
CA ASP A 136 16.16 25.45 9.99
C ASP A 136 16.87 24.14 10.37
N THR A 137 16.37 23.42 11.39
CA THR A 137 17.00 22.19 11.88
C THR A 137 16.45 20.99 11.13
N LYS A 138 17.31 20.28 10.41
CA LYS A 138 16.96 18.98 9.81
C LYS A 138 16.81 17.93 10.91
N LEU A 139 15.65 17.28 10.93
CA LEU A 139 15.34 16.21 11.87
C LEU A 139 15.47 14.82 11.26
N GLY A 140 15.41 14.66 9.94
CA GLY A 140 15.68 13.40 9.26
C GLY A 140 15.24 13.42 7.80
N CYS A 141 15.73 12.47 6.99
CA CYS A 141 15.18 12.26 5.65
C CYS A 141 15.35 10.81 5.17
N ALA A 142 14.53 10.40 4.20
CA ALA A 142 14.60 9.08 3.60
C ALA A 142 14.10 9.06 2.16
N ASP A 143 14.68 8.16 1.37
CA ASP A 143 14.15 7.71 0.09
C ASP A 143 13.48 6.34 0.30
N VAL A 144 12.16 6.26 0.10
CA VAL A 144 11.43 4.99 0.14
C VAL A 144 11.04 4.59 -1.27
N ARG A 145 11.53 3.43 -1.73
CA ARG A 145 11.30 2.95 -3.09
C ARG A 145 10.24 1.87 -3.08
N PHE A 146 9.25 2.02 -3.95
CA PHE A 146 8.13 1.10 -4.10
C PHE A 146 8.08 0.51 -5.49
N ARG A 147 7.62 -0.73 -5.58
CA ARG A 147 7.20 -1.34 -6.85
C ARG A 147 5.69 -1.46 -6.84
N VAL A 148 5.04 -0.74 -7.75
CA VAL A 148 3.62 -0.94 -8.05
C VAL A 148 3.56 -1.93 -9.22
N PRO A 149 3.06 -3.15 -9.00
CA PRO A 149 3.05 -4.19 -10.02
C PRO A 149 1.97 -3.92 -11.07
N GLU A 150 2.12 -4.55 -12.24
CA GLU A 150 1.01 -4.64 -13.19
C GLU A 150 -0.12 -5.41 -12.54
N SER A 151 -1.35 -4.92 -12.69
CA SER A 151 -2.53 -5.66 -12.25
C SER A 151 -2.49 -7.06 -12.87
N PRO A 152 -2.80 -8.13 -12.11
CA PRO A 152 -2.82 -9.46 -12.67
C PRO A 152 -3.72 -9.52 -13.90
N GLU A 153 -3.18 -9.98 -15.03
CA GLU A 153 -3.97 -10.22 -16.23
C GLU A 153 -4.96 -11.36 -15.94
N THR A 154 -6.26 -11.11 -16.18
CA THR A 154 -7.25 -12.18 -16.13
C THR A 154 -7.05 -13.07 -17.36
N THR A 155 -6.40 -14.22 -17.19
CA THR A 155 -6.30 -15.22 -18.26
C THR A 155 -7.58 -16.05 -18.27
N ILE A 156 -8.39 -15.92 -19.33
CA ILE A 156 -9.54 -16.80 -19.55
C ILE A 156 -9.02 -18.03 -20.30
N ASN A 157 -8.79 -19.13 -19.58
CA ASN A 157 -8.55 -20.42 -20.22
C ASN A 157 -9.88 -21.01 -20.69
N ILE A 158 -10.13 -20.92 -21.99
CA ILE A 158 -11.21 -21.67 -22.64
C ILE A 158 -10.64 -23.06 -22.91
N SER A 159 -11.07 -24.06 -22.15
CA SER A 159 -10.74 -25.46 -22.45
C SER A 159 -11.63 -25.91 -23.61
N ASP A 160 -11.02 -26.32 -24.72
CA ASP A 160 -11.70 -26.97 -25.86
C ASP A 160 -12.31 -28.33 -25.48
#